data_AF-A0A5E4KNF7-F1
#
_entry.id   AF-A0A5E4KNF7-F1
#
_cell.length_a   1.000
_cell.length_b   1.000
_cell.length_c   1.000
_cell.angle_alpha   90.00
_cell.angle_beta   90.00
_cell.angle_gamma   90.00
#
_symmetry.space_group_name_H-M   'P 1'
#
loop_
_entity.id
_entity.type
_entity.pdbx_description
1 polymer ?
#
loop_
_entity_poly.entity_id
_entity_poly.type
_entity_poly.pdbx_seq_one_letter_code
_entity_poly.pdbx_strand_id
1 'polypeptide(L)'
;MFISSTVEIISSDLKININNLYFRRMKSKWGSCSPNKNLTINKLLKYLPDNLIEYVIFHEMSHVIERKHNEHFWRVISTKFDNYEEIEKELFEYWFLIQKKI
;
A
#
# COMPACT_ATOMS: atom_id res chain seq x y z
N MET A 1 14.21 5.95 -3.75
CA MET A 1 13.91 7.38 -3.87
C MET A 1 12.41 7.60 -3.82
N PHE A 2 11.64 7.10 -4.81
CA PHE A 2 10.16 7.25 -4.85
C PHE A 2 9.40 6.74 -3.61
N ILE A 3 9.53 5.44 -3.25
CA ILE A 3 8.75 4.86 -2.14
C ILE A 3 8.97 5.59 -0.80
N SER A 4 10.21 5.97 -0.48
CA SER A 4 10.52 6.68 0.76
C SER A 4 9.85 8.05 0.80
N SER A 5 9.92 8.84 -0.28
CA SER A 5 9.23 10.13 -0.36
C SER A 5 7.72 9.98 -0.29
N THR A 6 7.14 8.95 -0.92
CA THR A 6 5.70 8.68 -0.85
C THR A 6 5.26 8.36 0.57
N VAL A 7 6.05 7.58 1.33
CA VAL A 7 5.77 7.28 2.75
C VAL A 7 5.78 8.55 3.60
N GLU A 8 6.72 9.48 3.37
CA GLU A 8 6.80 10.75 4.10
C GLU A 8 5.61 11.66 3.82
N ILE A 9 5.21 11.78 2.55
CA ILE A 9 4.02 12.54 2.13
C ILE A 9 2.77 11.96 2.79
N ILE A 10 2.54 10.65 2.68
CA ILE A 10 1.34 10.01 3.24
C ILE A 10 1.34 10.06 4.77
N SER A 11 2.51 9.97 5.43
CA SER A 11 2.63 10.14 6.88
C SER A 11 2.12 11.52 7.31
N SER A 12 2.45 12.55 6.53
CA SER A 12 2.01 13.92 6.74
C SER A 12 0.50 14.07 6.49
N ASP A 13 -0.01 13.54 5.37
CA ASP A 13 -1.43 13.61 4.98
C ASP A 13 -2.34 12.94 6.03
N LEU A 14 -1.97 11.74 6.46
CA LEU A 14 -2.73 10.94 7.43
C LEU A 14 -2.43 11.32 8.89
N LYS A 15 -1.46 12.21 9.14
CA LYS A 15 -0.97 12.58 10.48
C LYS A 15 -0.57 11.36 11.33
N ILE A 16 0.11 10.41 10.71
CA ILE A 16 0.64 9.20 11.35
C ILE A 16 2.15 9.10 11.15
N ASN A 17 2.82 8.31 11.99
CA ASN A 17 4.24 8.01 11.84
C ASN A 17 4.44 6.51 11.61
N ILE A 18 5.38 6.15 10.74
CA ILE A 18 5.85 4.79 10.54
C ILE A 18 7.18 4.61 11.26
N ASN A 19 7.29 3.53 12.03
CA ASN A 19 8.49 3.26 12.84
C ASN A 19 9.64 2.72 12.00
N ASN A 20 9.33 1.77 11.10
CA ASN A 20 10.31 1.14 10.24
C ASN A 20 9.72 0.88 8.86
N LEU A 21 10.57 1.03 7.83
CA LEU A 21 10.27 0.68 6.45
C LEU A 21 11.17 -0.49 6.02
N TYR A 22 10.55 -1.62 5.66
CA TYR A 22 11.25 -2.82 5.21
C TYR A 22 10.90 -3.15 3.76
N PHE A 23 11.86 -3.71 3.03
CA PHE A 23 11.67 -4.23 1.68
C PHE A 23 11.93 -5.73 1.66
N ARG A 24 10.89 -6.53 1.42
CA ARG A 24 10.97 -8.00 1.43
C ARG A 24 10.29 -8.58 0.20
N ARG A 25 10.75 -9.73 -0.30
CA ARG A 25 9.96 -10.48 -1.29
C ARG A 25 8.84 -11.19 -0.53
N MET A 26 7.59 -10.95 -0.91
CA MET A 26 6.41 -11.50 -0.24
C MET A 26 5.65 -12.41 -1.21
N LYS A 27 5.11 -13.52 -0.71
CA LYS A 27 4.50 -14.58 -1.54
C LYS A 27 3.03 -14.33 -1.89
N SER A 28 2.32 -13.53 -1.11
CA SER A 28 0.85 -13.45 -1.17
C SER A 28 0.27 -12.04 -1.07
N LYS A 29 1.11 -11.00 -0.96
CA LYS A 29 0.64 -9.62 -0.77
C LYS A 29 1.60 -8.58 -1.31
N TRP A 30 1.08 -7.41 -1.62
CA TRP A 30 1.84 -6.24 -2.07
C TRP A 30 2.54 -5.51 -0.91
N GLY A 31 1.96 -5.52 0.28
CA GLY A 31 2.59 -4.95 1.46
C GLY A 31 2.03 -5.52 2.75
N SER A 32 2.43 -4.91 3.87
CA SER A 32 1.76 -5.05 5.17
C SER A 32 2.20 -3.94 6.11
N CYS A 33 1.29 -3.38 6.90
CA CYS A 33 1.64 -2.52 8.04
C CYS A 33 1.21 -3.15 9.37
N SER A 34 2.15 -3.35 10.30
CA SER A 34 1.87 -4.00 11.59
C SER A 34 1.20 -3.07 12.62
N PRO A 35 0.62 -3.60 13.71
CA PRO A 35 0.18 -2.83 14.89
C PRO A 35 1.24 -1.85 15.41
N ASN A 36 2.50 -2.26 15.37
CA ASN A 36 3.65 -1.48 15.80
C ASN A 36 4.15 -0.51 14.71
N LYS A 37 3.30 -0.17 13.73
CA LYS A 37 3.58 0.78 12.64
C LYS A 37 4.85 0.45 11.85
N ASN A 38 5.15 -0.84 11.68
CA ASN A 38 6.22 -1.29 10.80
C ASN A 38 5.64 -1.59 9.42
N LEU A 39 6.04 -0.79 8.43
CA LEU A 39 5.63 -0.94 7.04
C LEU A 39 6.58 -1.87 6.31
N THR A 40 6.06 -2.94 5.72
CA THR A 40 6.80 -3.84 4.84
C THR A 40 6.24 -3.74 3.44
N ILE A 41 7.10 -3.40 2.48
CA ILE A 41 6.76 -3.30 1.07
C ILE A 41 7.33 -4.50 0.32
N ASN A 42 6.51 -5.09 -0.56
CA ASN A 42 6.98 -6.17 -1.41
C ASN A 42 7.96 -5.66 -2.47
N LYS A 43 9.11 -6.33 -2.63
CA LYS A 43 10.09 -6.00 -3.68
C LYS A 43 9.52 -6.07 -5.10
N LEU A 44 8.37 -6.73 -5.29
CA LEU A 44 7.66 -6.80 -6.56
C LEU A 44 6.97 -5.50 -6.96
N LEU A 45 6.80 -4.52 -6.05
CA LEU A 45 6.20 -3.23 -6.38
C LEU A 45 6.97 -2.49 -7.49
N LYS A 46 8.27 -2.78 -7.67
CA LYS A 46 9.08 -2.20 -8.76
C LYS A 46 8.57 -2.50 -10.18
N TYR A 47 7.62 -3.42 -10.33
CA TYR A 47 6.99 -3.77 -11.60
C TYR A 47 5.63 -3.09 -11.80
N LEU A 48 5.15 -2.34 -10.80
CA LEU A 48 3.90 -1.60 -10.87
C LEU A 48 4.16 -0.16 -11.32
N PRO A 49 3.20 0.46 -12.01
CA PRO A 49 3.14 1.91 -12.18
C PRO A 49 3.15 2.66 -10.85
N ASP A 50 3.66 3.89 -10.85
CA ASP A 50 3.83 4.72 -9.65
C ASP A 50 2.51 4.99 -8.91
N ASN A 51 1.39 5.16 -9.64
CA ASN A 51 0.06 5.35 -9.05
C ASN A 51 -0.40 4.11 -8.25
N LEU A 52 -0.12 2.90 -8.74
CA LEU A 52 -0.45 1.67 -8.02
C LEU A 52 0.46 1.48 -6.80
N ILE A 53 1.74 1.87 -6.91
CA ILE A 53 2.67 1.86 -5.78
C ILE A 53 2.18 2.81 -4.69
N GLU A 54 1.78 4.02 -5.05
CA GLU A 54 1.24 5.01 -4.11
C GLU A 54 0.00 4.48 -3.39
N TYR A 55 -0.94 3.90 -4.14
CA TYR A 55 -2.13 3.28 -3.56
C TYR A 55 -1.79 2.17 -2.58
N VAL A 56 -0.88 1.23 -2.93
CA VAL A 56 -0.47 0.16 -2.02
C VAL A 56 0.13 0.73 -0.73
N ILE A 57 0.97 1.76 -0.82
CA ILE A 57 1.57 2.39 0.36
C ILE A 57 0.47 3.04 1.22
N PHE A 58 -0.45 3.78 0.60
CA PHE A 58 -1.56 4.42 1.30
C PHE A 58 -2.48 3.41 1.97
N HIS A 59 -2.81 2.31 1.28
CA HIS A 59 -3.60 1.20 1.80
C HIS A 59 -2.97 0.62 3.07
N GLU A 60 -1.68 0.28 3.00
CA GLU A 60 -0.99 -0.31 4.14
C GLU A 60 -0.86 0.67 5.29
N MET A 61 -0.56 1.94 5.01
CA MET A 61 -0.47 2.97 6.05
C MET A 61 -1.83 3.27 6.71
N SER A 62 -2.93 3.17 5.97
CA SER A 62 -4.29 3.32 6.49
C SER A 62 -4.63 2.27 7.55
N HIS A 63 -3.94 1.12 7.55
CA HIS A 63 -4.07 0.14 8.64
C HIS A 63 -3.62 0.64 10.01
N VAL A 64 -2.87 1.74 10.09
CA VAL A 64 -2.57 2.41 11.38
C VAL A 64 -3.84 3.03 11.99
N ILE A 65 -4.76 3.50 11.14
CA ILE A 65 -6.03 4.12 11.54
C ILE A 65 -7.10 3.04 11.77
N GLU A 66 -7.25 2.11 10.83
CA GLU A 66 -8.25 1.04 10.89
C GLU A 66 -7.69 -0.30 10.40
N ARG A 67 -7.77 -1.32 11.25
CA ARG A 67 -7.10 -2.62 11.01
C ARG A 67 -7.89 -3.55 10.10
N LYS A 68 -9.21 -3.39 10.03
CA LYS A 68 -10.09 -4.24 9.22
C LYS A 68 -10.54 -3.47 7.99
N HIS A 69 -10.71 -4.14 6.85
CA HIS A 69 -11.30 -3.56 5.64
C HIS A 69 -12.83 -3.34 5.77
N ASN A 70 -13.25 -2.65 6.82
CA ASN A 70 -14.64 -2.26 7.08
C ASN A 70 -14.96 -0.90 6.43
N GLU A 71 -16.19 -0.41 6.60
CA GLU A 71 -16.62 0.88 6.03
C GLU A 71 -15.70 2.05 6.44
N HIS A 72 -15.18 2.04 7.67
CA HIS A 72 -14.28 3.10 8.14
C HIS A 72 -12.94 3.08 7.39
N PHE A 73 -12.38 1.90 7.12
CA PHE A 73 -11.17 1.78 6.31
C PHE A 73 -11.38 2.32 4.89
N TRP A 74 -12.46 1.89 4.22
CA TRP A 74 -12.74 2.35 2.86
C TRP A 74 -13.05 3.84 2.79
N ARG A 75 -13.62 4.41 3.85
CA ARG A 75 -13.77 5.86 3.98
C ARG A 75 -12.43 6.59 4.07
N VAL A 76 -11.42 6.01 4.71
CA VAL A 76 -10.05 6.57 4.72
C VAL A 76 -9.44 6.48 3.32
N ILE A 77 -9.56 5.33 2.66
CA ILE A 77 -9.07 5.14 1.28
C ILE A 77 -9.68 6.18 0.32
N SER A 78 -11.00 6.35 0.36
CA SER A 78 -11.73 7.24 -0.54
C SER A 78 -11.45 8.74 -0.33
N THR A 79 -10.76 9.12 0.76
CA THR A 79 -10.29 10.52 0.91
C THR A 79 -9.25 10.92 -0.13
N LYS A 80 -8.53 9.94 -0.70
CA LYS A 80 -7.48 10.17 -1.70
C LYS A 80 -7.70 9.39 -2.99
N PHE A 81 -8.33 8.22 -2.92
CA PHE A 81 -8.58 7.34 -4.06
C PHE A 81 -10.07 7.03 -4.12
N ASP A 82 -10.83 7.88 -4.79
CA ASP A 82 -12.26 7.72 -5.04
C ASP A 82 -12.57 6.53 -5.98
N ASN A 83 -11.63 6.17 -6.85
CA ASN A 83 -11.68 5.01 -7.75
C ASN A 83 -10.93 3.77 -7.23
N TYR A 84 -10.89 3.56 -5.91
CA TYR A 84 -10.11 2.46 -5.30
C TYR A 84 -10.54 1.08 -5.78
N GLU A 85 -11.81 0.89 -6.18
CA GLU A 85 -12.31 -0.39 -6.68
C GLU A 85 -11.68 -0.79 -8.02
N GLU A 86 -11.48 0.17 -8.91
CA GLU A 86 -10.75 -0.02 -10.17
C GLU A 86 -9.27 -0.32 -9.90
N ILE A 87 -8.66 0.40 -8.97
CA ILE A 87 -7.25 0.22 -8.60
C ILE A 87 -7.01 -1.17 -8.00
N GLU A 88 -7.91 -1.67 -7.14
CA GLU A 88 -7.83 -3.04 -6.59
C GLU A 88 -7.93 -4.12 -7.69
N LYS A 89 -8.80 -3.92 -8.69
CA LYS A 89 -8.90 -4.82 -9.85
C LYS A 89 -7.60 -4.80 -10.66
N GLU A 90 -7.06 -3.62 -10.94
CA GLU A 90 -5.80 -3.46 -11.67
C GLU A 90 -4.63 -4.13 -10.93
N LEU A 91 -4.54 -3.95 -9.60
CA LEU A 91 -3.53 -4.62 -8.77
C LEU A 91 -3.64 -6.15 -8.82
N PHE A 92 -4.85 -6.70 -8.89
CA PHE A 92 -5.05 -8.13 -9.05
C PHE A 92 -4.54 -8.63 -10.41
N GLU A 93 -4.80 -7.90 -11.49
CA GLU A 93 -4.30 -8.23 -12.83
C GLU A 93 -2.77 -8.20 -12.87
N TYR A 94 -2.15 -7.14 -12.31
CA TYR A 94 -0.70 -7.05 -12.18
C TYR A 94 -0.13 -8.21 -11.36
N TRP A 95 -0.79 -8.62 -10.28
CA TRP A 95 -0.34 -9.74 -9.45
C TRP A 95 -0.24 -11.01 -10.30
N PHE A 96 -1.28 -11.31 -11.07
CA PHE A 96 -1.30 -12.48 -11.96
C PHE A 96 -0.22 -12.41 -13.04
N LEU A 97 -0.05 -11.25 -13.68
CA LEU A 97 0.96 -11.06 -14.74
C LEU A 97 2.39 -11.20 -14.22
N ILE A 98 2.66 -10.67 -13.03
CA ILE A 98 3.99 -10.70 -12.41
C ILE A 98 4.32 -12.12 -11.91
N GLN A 99 3.38 -12.82 -11.26
CA GLN A 99 3.62 -14.18 -10.77
C GLN A 99 3.85 -15.20 -11.90
N LYS A 100 3.30 -14.97 -13.10
CA LYS A 100 3.58 -15.81 -14.27
C LYS A 100 5.01 -15.67 -14.82
N LYS A 101 5.70 -14.57 -14.50
CA LYS A 101 7.00 -14.21 -15.08
C LYS A 101 8.20 -14.53 -14.18
N ILE A 102 7.97 -14.94 -12.93
CA ILE A 102 9.02 -15.13 -11.91
C ILE A 102 8.91 -16.53 -11.31
#